data_AF-A0A8T5M2L3-F1
#
_entry.id   AF-A0A8T5M2L3-F1
#
_cell.length_a   1.000
_cell.length_b   1.000
_cell.length_c   1.000
_cell.angle_alpha   90.00
_cell.angle_beta   90.00
_cell.angle_gamma   90.00
#
_symmetry.space_group_name_H-M   'P 1'
#
loop_
_entity.id
_entity.type
_entity.pdbx_description
1 polymer ?
#
loop_
_entity_poly.entity_id
_entity_poly.type
_entity_poly.pdbx_seq_one_letter_code
_entity_poly.pdbx_strand_id
1 'polypeptide(L)'
;MVYRHINLGLVIIGIIGFAVSSFYLIYSNLSGGFFLSLFFAVLFIEAYILRIQDNHVRRERKHHPQHMQPEYFPLSSGFMLTSIVGFVLSLTAIAPFFLAWGVTFALIFALMFISSVIDMTKGPLIGHPKEELYMAELAIHDKTRRHKLRHHEHKVTS
;
A
#
# COMPACT_ATOMS: atom_id res chain seq x y z
N MET A 1 17.11 4.23 -15.30
CA MET A 1 16.41 3.33 -16.24
C MET A 1 16.27 1.87 -15.76
N VAL A 2 17.11 1.39 -14.82
CA VAL A 2 17.12 -0.01 -14.34
C VAL A 2 15.81 -0.48 -13.68
N TYR A 3 15.12 0.40 -12.93
CA TYR A 3 13.87 0.05 -12.23
C TYR A 3 12.67 -0.28 -13.12
N ARG A 4 12.71 0.05 -14.42
CA ARG A 4 11.61 -0.27 -15.35
C ARG A 4 11.57 -1.75 -15.72
N HIS A 5 12.70 -2.44 -15.69
CA HIS A 5 12.81 -3.85 -16.09
C HIS A 5 12.41 -4.83 -14.98
N ILE A 6 12.76 -4.53 -13.71
CA ILE A 6 12.39 -5.36 -12.55
C ILE A 6 10.86 -5.42 -12.40
N ASN A 7 10.21 -4.30 -12.70
CA ASN A 7 8.77 -4.14 -12.63
C ASN A 7 8.01 -4.93 -13.70
N LEU A 8 8.61 -5.13 -14.88
CA LEU A 8 8.02 -5.93 -15.95
C LEU A 8 8.05 -7.42 -15.59
N GLY A 9 9.15 -7.90 -15.01
CA GLY A 9 9.32 -9.30 -14.62
C GLY A 9 8.23 -9.77 -13.64
N LEU A 10 7.90 -8.94 -12.64
CA LEU A 10 6.88 -9.31 -11.64
C LEU A 10 5.45 -9.41 -12.22
N VAL A 11 5.13 -8.58 -13.22
CA VAL A 11 3.84 -8.66 -13.93
C VAL A 11 3.78 -9.92 -14.79
N ILE A 12 4.86 -10.23 -15.50
CA ILE A 12 4.96 -11.43 -16.34
C ILE A 12 4.83 -12.70 -15.50
N ILE A 13 5.52 -12.76 -14.35
CA ILE A 13 5.41 -13.90 -13.42
C ILE A 13 3.97 -14.06 -12.92
N GLY A 14 3.28 -12.97 -12.61
CA GLY A 14 1.88 -13.02 -12.17
C GLY A 14 0.91 -13.48 -13.26
N ILE A 15 1.10 -13.03 -14.52
CA ILE A 15 0.29 -13.47 -15.67
C ILE A 15 0.51 -14.96 -15.95
N ILE A 16 1.76 -15.42 -15.89
CA ILE A 16 2.10 -16.84 -16.08
C ILE A 16 1.48 -17.68 -14.96
N GLY A 17 1.60 -17.25 -13.70
CA GLY A 17 0.99 -17.93 -12.56
C GLY A 17 -0.53 -18.05 -12.70
N PHE A 18 -1.20 -16.97 -13.13
CA PHE A 18 -2.64 -16.98 -13.38
C PHE A 18 -3.04 -17.92 -14.52
N ALA A 19 -2.28 -17.93 -15.61
CA ALA A 19 -2.53 -18.81 -16.76
C ALA A 19 -2.34 -20.29 -16.39
N VAL A 20 -1.26 -20.63 -15.66
CA VAL A 20 -0.99 -21.99 -15.20
C VAL A 20 -2.07 -22.46 -14.21
N SER A 21 -2.47 -21.61 -13.26
CA SER A 21 -3.53 -21.94 -12.31
C SER A 21 -4.88 -22.13 -13.00
N SER A 22 -5.22 -21.30 -14.00
CA SER A 22 -6.45 -21.44 -14.79
C SER A 22 -6.44 -22.71 -15.64
N PHE A 23 -5.29 -23.08 -16.19
CA PHE A 23 -5.13 -24.32 -16.95
C PHE A 23 -5.30 -25.57 -16.07
N TYR A 24 -4.74 -25.55 -14.85
CA TYR A 24 -4.90 -26.62 -13.87
C TYR A 24 -6.35 -26.82 -13.42
N LEU A 25 -7.10 -25.73 -13.41
CA LEU A 25 -8.53 -25.65 -13.11
C LEU A 25 -9.40 -26.35 -14.15
N ILE A 26 -9.08 -26.13 -15.44
CA ILE A 26 -9.76 -26.77 -16.56
C ILE A 26 -9.52 -28.29 -16.53
N TYR A 27 -8.34 -28.72 -16.10
CA TYR A 27 -7.96 -30.14 -16.09
C TYR A 27 -8.49 -30.95 -14.91
N SER A 28 -8.71 -30.33 -13.75
CA SER A 28 -8.97 -31.08 -12.52
C SER A 28 -10.44 -31.45 -12.28
N ASN A 29 -11.41 -30.90 -13.03
CA ASN A 29 -12.87 -31.10 -12.81
C ASN A 29 -13.32 -30.92 -11.34
N LEU A 30 -12.46 -30.33 -10.51
CA LEU A 30 -12.60 -30.28 -9.07
C LEU A 30 -13.13 -28.89 -8.74
N SER A 31 -14.36 -28.85 -8.23
CA SER A 31 -15.10 -27.62 -7.86
C SER A 31 -14.30 -26.64 -6.99
N GLY A 32 -13.24 -27.09 -6.31
CA GLY A 32 -12.34 -26.26 -5.52
C GLY A 32 -11.38 -25.37 -6.33
N GLY A 33 -11.07 -25.71 -7.59
CA GLY A 33 -10.11 -24.93 -8.39
C GLY A 33 -10.61 -23.52 -8.69
N PHE A 34 -11.93 -23.34 -8.86
CA PHE A 34 -12.54 -22.06 -9.23
C PHE A 34 -12.28 -21.01 -8.15
N PHE A 35 -12.45 -21.42 -6.88
CA PHE A 35 -12.21 -20.55 -5.73
C PHE A 35 -10.74 -20.18 -5.57
N LEU A 36 -9.82 -21.10 -5.88
CA LEU A 36 -8.39 -20.81 -5.83
C LEU A 36 -7.99 -19.77 -6.89
N SER A 37 -8.51 -19.89 -8.11
CA SER A 37 -8.30 -18.89 -9.17
C SER A 37 -8.90 -17.54 -8.81
N LEU A 38 -10.11 -17.52 -8.26
CA LEU A 38 -10.76 -16.28 -7.84
C LEU A 38 -9.96 -15.60 -6.71
N PHE A 39 -9.40 -16.38 -5.78
CA PHE A 39 -8.50 -15.87 -4.75
C PHE A 39 -7.20 -15.28 -5.34
N PHE A 40 -6.54 -15.99 -6.26
CA PHE A 40 -5.35 -15.46 -6.93
C PHE A 40 -5.64 -14.24 -7.78
N ALA A 41 -6.80 -14.17 -8.43
CA ALA A 41 -7.26 -13.00 -9.17
C ALA A 41 -7.42 -11.78 -8.25
N VAL A 42 -8.05 -11.98 -7.08
CA VAL A 42 -8.22 -10.93 -6.06
C VAL A 42 -6.86 -10.46 -5.54
N LEU A 43 -5.94 -11.38 -5.21
CA LEU A 43 -4.58 -11.01 -4.79
C LEU A 43 -3.81 -10.27 -5.88
N PHE A 44 -3.98 -10.65 -7.14
CA PHE A 44 -3.34 -9.97 -8.26
C PHE A 44 -3.88 -8.55 -8.45
N ILE A 45 -5.19 -8.36 -8.31
CA ILE A 45 -5.83 -7.04 -8.36
C ILE A 45 -5.34 -6.14 -7.21
N GLU A 46 -5.29 -6.67 -5.98
CA GLU A 46 -4.74 -5.99 -4.81
C GLU A 46 -3.27 -5.56 -5.02
N ALA A 47 -2.42 -6.49 -5.44
CA ALA A 47 -1.02 -6.21 -5.74
C ALA A 47 -0.86 -5.17 -6.86
N TYR A 48 -1.75 -5.19 -7.85
CA TYR A 48 -1.78 -4.20 -8.92
C TYR A 48 -2.21 -2.81 -8.43
N ILE A 49 -3.23 -2.71 -7.58
CA ILE A 49 -3.70 -1.44 -7.01
C ILE A 49 -2.65 -0.82 -6.10
N LEU A 50 -2.04 -1.60 -5.20
CA LEU A 50 -0.97 -1.12 -4.31
C LEU A 50 0.22 -0.59 -5.12
N ARG A 51 0.51 -1.21 -6.26
CA ARG A 51 1.57 -0.77 -7.16
C ARG A 51 1.23 0.52 -7.91
N ILE A 52 -0.04 0.76 -8.24
CA ILE A 52 -0.47 2.05 -8.80
C ILE A 52 -0.31 3.16 -7.76
N GLN A 53 -0.70 2.90 -6.50
CA GLN A 53 -0.53 3.82 -5.39
C GLN A 53 0.94 4.18 -5.14
N ASP A 54 1.85 3.20 -5.07
CA ASP A 54 3.29 3.45 -4.87
C ASP A 54 3.91 4.32 -5.98
N ASN A 55 3.46 4.12 -7.23
CA ASN A 55 3.93 4.92 -8.36
C ASN A 55 3.46 6.38 -8.31
N HIS A 56 2.31 6.67 -7.73
CA HIS A 56 1.84 8.05 -7.52
C HIS A 56 2.64 8.75 -6.42
N VAL A 57 2.84 8.10 -5.28
CA VAL A 57 3.65 8.64 -4.16
C VAL A 57 5.09 8.90 -4.59
N ARG A 58 5.68 8.03 -5.43
CA ARG A 58 7.03 8.25 -5.98
C ARG A 58 7.15 9.46 -6.90
N ARG A 59 6.07 9.92 -7.55
CA ARG A 59 6.10 11.10 -8.43
C ARG A 59 6.12 12.39 -7.62
N GLU A 60 5.39 12.44 -6.51
CA GLU A 60 5.40 13.57 -5.55
C GLU A 60 6.79 13.76 -4.92
N ARG A 61 7.51 12.68 -4.60
CA ARG A 61 8.86 12.76 -4.01
C ARG A 61 9.94 13.39 -4.90
N LYS A 62 9.72 13.54 -6.20
CA LYS A 62 10.72 14.15 -7.09
C LYS A 62 10.75 15.68 -7.02
N HIS A 63 9.69 16.30 -6.51
CA HIS A 63 9.58 17.76 -6.45
C HIS A 63 9.81 18.35 -5.06
N HIS A 64 9.97 17.53 -4.02
CA HIS A 64 10.29 18.00 -2.67
C HIS A 64 11.76 17.73 -2.28
N PRO A 65 12.55 18.77 -1.94
CA PRO A 65 13.93 18.61 -1.48
C PRO A 65 14.00 17.83 -0.15
N GLN A 66 15.01 16.97 -0.06
CA GLN A 66 15.20 15.94 0.96
C GLN A 66 15.64 16.47 2.35
N HIS A 67 14.76 17.16 3.07
CA HIS A 67 14.86 17.24 4.54
C HIS A 67 13.85 16.24 5.10
N MET A 68 14.39 15.06 5.34
CA MET A 68 13.75 13.76 5.36
C MET A 68 13.01 13.50 6.68
N GLN A 69 11.69 13.61 6.66
CA GLN A 69 10.81 12.91 7.61
C GLN A 69 10.51 11.51 7.03
N PRO A 70 10.65 10.42 7.80
CA PRO A 70 10.06 9.15 7.42
C PRO A 70 8.55 9.30 7.59
N GLU A 71 7.89 9.77 6.53
CA GLU A 71 6.44 9.78 6.46
C GLU A 71 5.98 8.32 6.51
N TYR A 72 5.60 7.87 7.71
CA TYR A 72 4.87 6.64 7.91
C TYR A 72 3.59 6.78 7.10
N PHE A 73 3.58 6.25 5.89
CA PHE A 73 2.37 6.13 5.10
C PHE A 73 1.58 4.98 5.74
N PRO A 74 0.50 5.26 6.49
CA PRO A 74 -0.33 4.20 7.02
C PRO A 74 -0.78 3.33 5.85
N LEU A 75 -0.78 2.00 6.04
CA LEU A 75 -1.26 1.05 5.04
C LEU A 75 -2.54 1.57 4.37
N SER A 76 -2.56 1.49 3.04
CA SER A 76 -3.66 1.97 2.20
C SER A 76 -5.01 1.57 2.78
N SER A 77 -5.91 2.55 2.96
CA SER A 77 -7.30 2.32 3.38
C SER A 77 -8.02 1.30 2.48
N GLY A 78 -7.58 1.14 1.24
CA GLY A 78 -8.04 0.10 0.33
C GLY A 78 -7.82 -1.33 0.86
N PHE A 79 -6.66 -1.60 1.47
CA PHE A 79 -6.32 -2.90 2.03
C PHE A 79 -7.24 -3.28 3.20
N MET A 80 -7.61 -2.29 4.01
CA MET A 80 -8.59 -2.48 5.09
C MET A 80 -9.97 -2.80 4.50
N LEU A 81 -10.42 -2.05 3.49
CA LEU A 81 -11.72 -2.26 2.85
C LEU A 81 -11.82 -3.65 2.22
N THR A 82 -10.79 -4.10 1.51
CA THR A 82 -10.79 -5.42 0.88
C THR A 82 -10.75 -6.56 1.89
N SER A 83 -10.08 -6.39 3.03
CA SER A 83 -10.15 -7.38 4.10
C SER A 83 -11.56 -7.52 4.68
N ILE A 84 -12.31 -6.43 4.85
CA ILE A 84 -13.70 -6.45 5.32
C ILE A 84 -14.61 -7.11 4.27
N VAL A 85 -14.52 -6.68 3.02
CA VAL A 85 -15.34 -7.23 1.93
C VAL A 85 -15.05 -8.70 1.71
N GLY A 86 -13.77 -9.09 1.71
CA GLY A 86 -13.34 -10.48 1.57
C GLY A 86 -13.83 -11.35 2.73
N PHE A 87 -13.79 -10.85 3.96
CA PHE A 87 -14.31 -11.56 5.13
C PHE A 87 -15.82 -11.81 5.02
N VAL A 88 -16.60 -10.79 4.65
CA VAL A 88 -18.05 -10.91 4.45
C VAL A 88 -18.38 -11.90 3.33
N LEU A 89 -17.72 -11.76 2.17
CA LEU A 89 -17.91 -12.67 1.04
C LEU A 89 -17.56 -14.12 1.40
N SER A 90 -16.53 -14.32 2.21
CA SER A 90 -16.14 -15.66 2.67
C SER A 90 -17.26 -16.34 3.46
N LEU A 91 -17.91 -15.60 4.36
CA LEU A 91 -18.97 -16.11 5.21
C LEU A 91 -20.31 -16.25 4.49
N THR A 92 -20.67 -15.32 3.61
CA THR A 92 -21.99 -15.32 2.96
C THR A 92 -22.01 -16.10 1.65
N ALA A 93 -20.94 -16.05 0.85
CA ALA A 93 -20.92 -16.63 -0.49
C ALA A 93 -20.21 -17.99 -0.55
N ILE A 94 -19.18 -18.23 0.26
CA ILE A 94 -18.35 -19.46 0.16
C ILE A 94 -18.74 -20.51 1.20
N ALA A 95 -18.93 -20.11 2.45
CA ALA A 95 -19.30 -21.02 3.55
C ALA A 95 -20.53 -21.92 3.28
N PRO A 96 -21.64 -21.47 2.64
CA PRO A 96 -22.78 -22.35 2.39
C PRO A 96 -22.51 -23.46 1.36
N PHE A 97 -21.53 -23.27 0.48
CA PHE A 97 -21.17 -24.29 -0.52
C PHE A 97 -20.03 -25.19 -0.03
N PHE A 98 -19.03 -24.59 0.64
CA PHE A 98 -17.85 -25.30 1.10
C PHE A 98 -17.36 -24.75 2.44
N LEU A 99 -17.81 -25.37 3.52
CA LEU A 99 -17.49 -24.95 4.89
C LEU A 99 -15.97 -24.82 5.13
N ALA A 100 -15.18 -25.81 4.70
CA ALA A 100 -13.72 -25.80 4.87
C ALA A 100 -13.03 -24.60 4.19
N TRP A 101 -13.50 -24.26 2.98
CA TRP A 101 -12.95 -23.13 2.22
C TRP A 101 -13.42 -21.79 2.77
N GLY A 102 -14.69 -21.66 3.15
CA GLY A 102 -15.23 -20.44 3.78
C GLY A 102 -14.55 -20.10 5.11
N VAL A 103 -14.21 -21.11 5.92
CA VAL A 103 -13.46 -20.89 7.17
C VAL A 103 -12.01 -20.48 6.87
N THR A 104 -11.36 -21.10 5.89
CA THR A 104 -9.97 -20.79 5.52
C THR A 104 -9.82 -19.37 5.02
N PHE A 105 -10.69 -18.93 4.10
CA PHE A 105 -10.66 -17.56 3.59
C PHE A 105 -11.04 -16.53 4.67
N ALA A 106 -12.01 -16.84 5.53
CA ALA A 106 -12.38 -15.96 6.65
C ALA A 106 -11.18 -15.76 7.60
N LEU A 107 -10.41 -16.81 7.88
CA LEU A 107 -9.19 -16.73 8.69
C LEU A 107 -8.12 -15.83 8.05
N ILE A 108 -7.88 -15.98 6.74
CA ILE A 108 -6.91 -15.17 6.01
C ILE A 108 -7.32 -13.69 6.02
N PHE A 109 -8.58 -13.38 5.72
CA PHE A 109 -9.06 -12.00 5.73
C PHE A 109 -9.05 -11.39 7.12
N ALA A 110 -9.35 -12.18 8.17
CA ALA A 110 -9.22 -11.72 9.55
C ALA A 110 -7.76 -11.38 9.91
N LEU A 111 -6.79 -12.19 9.50
CA LEU A 111 -5.36 -11.90 9.70
C LEU A 111 -4.92 -10.64 8.93
N MET A 112 -5.39 -10.46 7.69
CA MET A 112 -5.13 -9.23 6.92
C MET A 112 -5.74 -8.01 7.61
N PHE A 113 -6.95 -8.12 8.13
CA PHE A 113 -7.61 -7.05 8.88
C PHE A 113 -6.80 -6.66 10.12
N ILE A 114 -6.40 -7.62 10.96
CA ILE A 114 -5.59 -7.38 12.15
C ILE A 114 -4.26 -6.71 11.78
N SER A 115 -3.59 -7.18 10.72
CA SER A 115 -2.36 -6.57 10.22
C SER A 115 -2.56 -5.10 9.85
N SER A 116 -3.67 -4.79 9.16
CA SER A 116 -4.01 -3.41 8.77
C SER A 116 -4.26 -2.50 9.98
N VAL A 117 -4.95 -3.01 11.01
CA VAL A 117 -5.21 -2.25 12.23
C VAL A 117 -3.92 -1.96 12.98
N ILE A 118 -3.03 -2.95 13.09
CA ILE A 118 -1.72 -2.77 13.73
C ILE A 118 -0.93 -1.67 13.01
N ASP A 119 -0.92 -1.67 11.67
CA ASP A 119 -0.18 -0.67 10.90
C ASP A 119 -0.76 0.75 11.09
N MET A 120 -2.08 0.88 11.11
CA MET A 120 -2.74 2.17 11.41
C MET A 120 -2.49 2.65 12.85
N THR A 121 -2.34 1.74 13.82
CA THR A 121 -2.01 2.12 15.20
C THR A 121 -0.56 2.53 15.39
N LYS A 122 0.34 2.20 14.46
CA LYS A 122 1.72 2.73 14.41
C LYS A 122 1.77 4.13 13.79
N GLY A 123 0.81 4.98 14.14
CA GLY A 123 0.88 6.41 13.86
C GLY A 123 2.21 7.00 14.35
N PRO A 124 2.65 8.14 13.78
CA PRO A 124 3.96 8.71 14.05
C PRO A 124 4.17 8.74 15.55
N LEU A 125 5.19 8.03 16.02
CA LEU A 125 5.55 7.94 17.43
C LEU A 125 5.90 9.36 17.88
N ILE A 126 4.88 10.07 18.37
CA ILE A 126 5.00 11.32 19.12
C ILE A 126 5.96 11.00 20.26
N GLY A 127 7.22 11.37 20.13
CA GLY A 127 8.27 11.02 21.10
C GLY A 127 9.54 10.37 20.55
N HIS A 128 9.73 10.30 19.22
CA HIS A 128 11.07 9.97 18.71
C HIS A 128 12.00 11.19 18.92
N PRO A 129 13.16 11.06 19.58
CA PRO A 129 14.08 12.19 19.85
C PRO A 129 14.64 12.88 18.59
N LYS A 130 14.32 12.36 17.41
CA LYS A 130 14.63 13.00 16.13
C LYS A 130 13.64 14.11 15.78
N GLU A 131 12.38 14.05 16.22
CA GLU A 131 11.38 15.10 15.95
C GLU A 131 11.79 16.46 16.53
N GLU A 132 12.33 16.52 17.75
CA GLU A 132 12.87 17.78 18.30
C GLU A 132 14.01 18.33 17.45
N LEU A 133 14.88 17.46 16.93
CA LEU A 133 15.96 17.86 16.02
C LEU A 133 15.41 18.42 14.70
N TYR A 134 14.37 17.79 14.14
CA TYR A 134 13.71 18.26 12.93
C TYR A 134 12.95 19.58 13.14
N MET A 135 12.27 19.73 14.27
CA MET A 135 11.59 20.98 14.63
C MET A 135 12.58 22.12 14.87
N ALA A 136 13.73 21.81 15.48
CA ALA A 136 14.83 22.75 15.64
C ALA A 136 15.43 23.17 14.29
N GLU A 137 15.61 22.23 13.35
CA GLU A 137 16.11 22.54 12.00
C GLU A 137 15.11 23.38 11.17
N LEU A 138 13.81 23.06 11.24
CA LEU A 138 12.74 23.85 10.61
C LEU A 138 12.68 25.29 11.14
N ALA A 139 12.85 25.47 12.46
CA ALA A 139 12.88 26.79 13.09
C ALA A 139 14.04 27.67 12.58
N ILE A 140 15.18 27.06 12.25
CA ILE A 140 16.35 27.77 11.70
C ILE A 140 16.09 28.21 10.24
N HIS A 141 15.43 27.36 9.44
CA HIS A 141 15.17 27.67 8.04
C HIS A 141 14.11 28.78 7.87
N ASP A 142 13.09 28.88 8.73
CA ASP A 142 12.10 29.97 8.66
C ASP A 142 12.73 31.34 8.95
N LYS A 143 13.63 31.40 9.94
CA LYS A 143 14.34 32.64 10.30
C LYS A 143 15.16 33.19 9.14
N THR A 144 15.84 32.31 8.41
CA THR A 144 16.65 32.67 7.24
C THR A 144 15.77 33.18 6.09
N ARG A 145 14.60 32.56 5.87
CA ARG A 145 13.65 32.96 4.82
C ARG A 145 13.09 34.36 5.09
N ARG A 146 12.70 34.66 6.33
CA ARG A 146 12.22 36.00 6.73
C ARG A 146 13.26 37.09 6.52
N HIS A 147 14.53 36.80 6.78
CA HIS A 147 15.61 37.77 6.58
C HIS A 147 15.80 38.11 5.09
N LYS A 148 15.67 37.11 4.20
CA LYS A 148 15.76 37.29 2.75
C LYS A 148 14.60 38.12 2.20
N LEU A 149 13.39 37.95 2.77
CA LEU A 149 12.21 38.73 2.39
C LEU A 149 12.36 40.21 2.77
N ARG A 150 12.88 40.52 3.97
CA ARG A 150 13.15 41.92 4.39
C ARG A 150 14.14 42.64 3.49
N HIS A 151 15.20 41.94 3.04
CA HIS A 151 16.13 42.52 2.07
C HIS A 151 15.49 42.76 0.69
N HIS A 152 14.51 41.95 0.31
CA HIS A 152 13.77 42.18 -0.93
C HIS A 152 12.84 43.39 -0.84
N GLU A 153 12.13 43.59 0.29
CA GLU A 153 11.30 44.79 0.49
C GLU A 153 12.12 46.08 0.39
N HIS A 154 13.28 46.15 1.04
CA HIS A 154 14.12 47.35 0.99
C HIS A 154 14.62 47.70 -0.43
N LYS A 155 14.81 46.71 -1.31
CA LYS A 155 15.19 46.95 -2.71
C LYS A 155 14.04 47.42 -3.60
N VAL A 156 12.79 47.14 -3.22
CA VAL A 156 11.61 47.53 -4.00
C VAL A 156 11.17 48.96 -3.66
N THR A 157 11.52 49.45 -2.47
CA THR A 157 11.12 50.79 -1.99
C THR A 157 12.18 51.89 -2.20
N SER A 158 13.35 51.57 -2.77
CA SER A 158 14.45 52.51 -3.08
C SER A 158 14.56 52.76 -4.57
#